data_AF-A0A3E1D4Z0-F1
#
_entry.id   AF-A0A3E1D4Z0-F1
#
_cell.length_a   1.000
_cell.length_b   1.000
_cell.length_c   1.000
_cell.angle_alpha   90.00
_cell.angle_beta   90.00
_cell.angle_gamma   90.00
#
_symmetry.space_group_name_H-M   'P 1'
#
loop_
_entity.id
_entity.type
_entity.pdbx_description
1 polymer ?
#
loop_
_entity_poly.entity_id
_entity_poly.type
_entity_poly.pdbx_seq_one_letter_code
_entity_poly.pdbx_strand_id
1 'polypeptide(L)'
;MKEQTDATHSIENHPHENLEGFDALAELALAMHSSGTHGVDSIWRQLNPELWDLTHNPWAVLQTIQREKFQCELADPTFCNRIDDLVQARRASAHAPAWFQQTYPQSPLWTNVW
;
A
#
# COMPACT_ATOMS: atom_id res chain seq x y z
N MET A 1 -0.95 -48.17 7.70
CA MET A 1 -2.29 -47.90 8.27
C MET A 1 -2.05 -47.36 9.67
N LYS A 2 -2.23 -46.09 10.05
CA LYS A 2 -2.97 -44.90 9.58
C LYS A 2 -2.11 -43.68 10.00
N GLU A 3 -1.77 -42.73 9.13
CA GLU A 3 -2.53 -41.53 8.72
C GLU A 3 -2.85 -40.52 9.84
N GLN A 4 -2.73 -39.24 9.44
CA GLN A 4 -3.08 -37.96 10.09
C GLN A 4 -2.09 -37.42 11.15
N THR A 5 -1.61 -36.17 11.10
CA THR A 5 -2.19 -34.95 10.49
C THR A 5 -1.10 -34.03 9.89
N ASP A 6 -1.06 -33.94 8.57
CA ASP A 6 -0.41 -32.85 7.82
C ASP A 6 -1.54 -31.93 7.34
N ALA A 7 -1.91 -30.95 8.18
CA ALA A 7 -3.00 -30.02 7.87
C ALA A 7 -2.99 -28.82 8.84
N THR A 8 -1.91 -28.02 8.88
CA THR A 8 -2.02 -26.72 9.59
C THR A 8 -1.05 -25.63 9.13
N HIS A 9 -0.63 -25.58 7.87
CA HIS A 9 0.09 -24.39 7.35
C HIS A 9 -0.14 -24.15 5.84
N SER A 10 -1.34 -24.47 5.34
CA SER A 10 -1.87 -23.85 4.11
C SER A 10 -2.73 -22.68 4.52
N ILE A 11 -2.09 -21.58 4.92
CA ILE A 11 -2.73 -20.26 4.86
C ILE A 11 -2.06 -19.58 3.68
N GLU A 12 -2.75 -19.66 2.55
CA GLU A 12 -2.68 -18.78 1.38
C GLU A 12 -1.44 -17.87 1.32
N ASN A 13 -0.32 -18.40 0.84
CA ASN A 13 0.73 -17.54 0.29
C ASN A 13 0.12 -16.85 -0.93
N HIS A 14 -0.29 -15.59 -0.81
CA HIS A 14 -0.64 -14.82 -1.99
C HIS A 14 0.61 -14.76 -2.88
N PRO A 15 0.53 -15.17 -4.15
CA PRO A 15 1.73 -15.39 -4.97
C PRO A 15 2.65 -14.15 -5.03
N HIS A 16 2.13 -12.96 -4.78
CA HIS A 16 2.83 -11.69 -4.95
C HIS A 16 3.54 -11.15 -3.70
N GLU A 17 3.32 -11.74 -2.51
CA GLU A 17 3.87 -11.23 -1.24
C GLU A 17 5.40 -11.28 -1.15
N ASN A 18 6.06 -12.14 -1.94
CA ASN A 18 7.51 -12.27 -1.96
C ASN A 18 8.20 -11.46 -3.10
N LEU A 19 7.53 -10.43 -3.62
CA LEU A 19 8.08 -9.55 -4.67
C LEU A 19 8.56 -8.24 -4.04
N GLU A 20 9.82 -7.91 -4.27
CA GLU A 20 10.42 -6.63 -3.85
C GLU A 20 9.55 -5.47 -4.39
N GLY A 21 9.14 -4.54 -3.52
CA GLY A 21 8.21 -3.45 -3.86
C GLY A 21 6.72 -3.74 -3.60
N PHE A 22 6.33 -5.00 -3.34
CA PHE A 22 4.95 -5.33 -2.94
C PHE A 22 4.58 -4.69 -1.60
N ASP A 23 5.47 -4.73 -0.60
CA ASP A 23 5.24 -4.13 0.72
C ASP A 23 5.04 -2.62 0.66
N ALA A 24 5.81 -1.93 -0.19
CA ALA A 24 5.68 -0.48 -0.38
C ALA A 24 4.31 -0.12 -1.00
N LEU A 25 3.85 -0.92 -1.96
CA LEU A 25 2.52 -0.73 -2.54
C LEU A 25 1.40 -1.14 -1.58
N ALA A 26 1.56 -2.21 -0.79
CA ALA A 26 0.61 -2.59 0.24
C ALA A 26 0.48 -1.48 1.30
N GLU A 27 1.58 -0.84 1.67
CA GLU A 27 1.59 0.35 2.54
C GLU A 27 0.76 1.50 1.93
N LEU A 28 0.94 1.79 0.64
CA LEU A 28 0.16 2.81 -0.07
C LEU A 28 -1.31 2.43 -0.22
N ALA A 29 -1.62 1.15 -0.47
CA ALA A 29 -2.99 0.65 -0.60
C ALA A 29 -3.75 0.80 0.72
N LEU A 30 -3.07 0.54 1.84
CA LEU A 30 -3.61 0.82 3.18
C LEU A 30 -3.78 2.33 3.36
N ALA A 31 -2.79 3.15 3.00
CA ALA A 31 -2.87 4.60 3.14
C ALA A 31 -4.08 5.27 2.48
N MET A 32 -4.63 4.70 1.40
CA MET A 32 -5.79 5.27 0.72
C MET A 32 -7.06 5.28 1.56
N HIS A 33 -7.12 4.53 2.67
CA HIS A 33 -8.22 4.66 3.63
C HIS A 33 -8.16 6.00 4.41
N SER A 34 -7.09 6.79 4.28
CA SER A 34 -6.93 8.11 4.89
C SER A 34 -6.93 9.23 3.83
N SER A 35 -7.49 10.38 4.19
CA SER A 35 -7.90 11.45 3.26
C SER A 35 -6.77 12.33 2.69
N GLY A 36 -5.56 11.79 2.47
CA GLY A 36 -4.36 12.58 2.15
C GLY A 36 -3.47 12.05 1.02
N THR A 37 -3.85 10.97 0.34
CA THR A 37 -3.02 10.35 -0.71
C THR A 37 -3.35 10.94 -2.09
N HIS A 38 -2.90 12.16 -2.36
CA HIS A 38 -2.98 12.73 -3.72
C HIS A 38 -1.88 12.12 -4.62
N GLY A 39 -2.24 11.69 -5.83
CA GLY A 39 -1.29 11.23 -6.85
C GLY A 39 -1.06 9.71 -6.91
N VAL A 40 -1.56 8.95 -5.93
CA VAL A 40 -1.46 7.47 -5.90
C VAL A 40 -2.29 6.79 -7.00
N ASP A 41 -3.35 7.43 -7.48
CA ASP A 41 -4.23 6.90 -8.54
C ASP A 41 -3.46 6.52 -9.81
N SER A 42 -2.39 7.27 -10.11
CA SER A 42 -1.55 7.04 -11.29
C SER A 42 -0.79 5.71 -11.22
N ILE A 43 -0.36 5.31 -10.02
CA ILE A 43 0.29 4.03 -9.76
C ILE A 43 -0.70 2.90 -10.00
N TRP A 44 -1.88 2.96 -9.39
CA TRP A 44 -2.88 1.90 -9.49
C TRP A 44 -3.42 1.73 -10.91
N ARG A 45 -3.64 2.85 -11.60
CA ARG A 45 -4.05 2.86 -13.01
C ARG A 45 -2.97 2.30 -13.94
N GLN A 46 -1.68 2.49 -13.66
CA GLN A 46 -0.60 1.88 -14.43
C GLN A 46 -0.58 0.35 -14.23
N LEU A 47 -0.74 -0.11 -12.98
CA LEU A 47 -0.76 -1.52 -12.62
C LEU A 47 -1.95 -2.28 -13.23
N ASN A 48 -3.16 -1.73 -13.16
CA ASN A 48 -4.34 -2.33 -13.81
C ASN A 48 -5.40 -1.25 -14.11
N PRO A 49 -5.35 -0.63 -15.30
CA PRO A 49 -6.22 0.51 -15.61
C PRO A 49 -7.70 0.14 -15.61
N GLU A 50 -8.03 -1.01 -16.19
CA GLU A 50 -9.42 -1.49 -16.30
C GLU A 50 -10.01 -1.75 -14.90
N LEU A 51 -9.29 -2.48 -14.05
CA LEU A 51 -9.79 -2.77 -12.71
C LEU A 51 -9.82 -1.52 -11.83
N TRP A 52 -8.83 -0.63 -11.98
CA TRP A 52 -8.79 0.63 -11.25
C TRP A 52 -9.99 1.52 -11.60
N ASP A 53 -10.30 1.68 -12.89
CA ASP A 53 -11.43 2.50 -13.34
C ASP A 53 -12.78 1.95 -12.86
N LEU A 54 -12.90 0.62 -12.73
CA LEU A 54 -14.11 -0.03 -12.26
C LEU A 54 -14.28 0.04 -10.73
N THR A 55 -13.19 -0.06 -9.97
CA THR A 55 -13.27 -0.32 -8.52
C THR A 55 -12.74 0.80 -7.66
N HIS A 56 -11.79 1.58 -8.17
CA HIS A 56 -10.94 2.50 -7.39
C HIS A 56 -10.40 1.84 -6.11
N ASN A 57 -10.15 0.52 -6.17
CA ASN A 57 -9.72 -0.28 -5.03
C ASN A 57 -8.29 -0.79 -5.25
N PRO A 58 -7.29 -0.25 -4.52
CA PRO A 58 -5.89 -0.60 -4.72
C PRO A 58 -5.58 -2.05 -4.31
N TRP A 59 -6.29 -2.59 -3.33
CA TRP A 59 -6.14 -3.99 -2.93
C TRP A 59 -6.64 -4.95 -4.00
N ALA A 60 -7.75 -4.62 -4.67
CA ALA A 60 -8.23 -5.40 -5.81
C ALA A 60 -7.22 -5.40 -6.96
N VAL A 61 -6.56 -4.26 -7.22
CA VAL A 61 -5.48 -4.16 -8.22
C VAL A 61 -4.28 -5.02 -7.84
N LEU A 62 -3.81 -4.97 -6.58
CA LEU A 62 -2.68 -5.78 -6.12
C LEU A 62 -2.93 -7.28 -6.16
N GLN A 63 -4.14 -7.73 -5.86
CA GLN A 63 -4.49 -9.14 -5.84
C GLN A 63 -4.64 -9.76 -7.23
N THR A 64 -4.86 -8.94 -8.26
CA THR A 64 -5.21 -9.41 -9.61
C THR A 64 -4.12 -9.17 -10.65
N ILE A 65 -3.09 -8.39 -10.31
CA ILE A 65 -2.00 -8.13 -11.24
C ILE A 65 -1.19 -9.41 -11.51
N GLN A 66 -0.90 -9.66 -12.79
CA GLN A 66 -0.03 -10.75 -13.20
C GLN A 66 1.40 -10.51 -12.72
N ARG A 67 2.09 -11.56 -12.26
CA ARG A 67 3.44 -11.45 -11.67
C ARG A 67 4.42 -10.86 -12.67
N GLU A 68 4.36 -11.29 -13.92
CA GLU A 68 5.27 -10.88 -14.98
C GLU A 68 5.10 -9.40 -15.29
N LYS A 69 3.85 -8.93 -15.38
CA LYS A 69 3.54 -7.50 -15.52
C LYS A 69 4.12 -6.72 -14.34
N PHE A 70 3.86 -7.19 -13.11
CA PHE A 70 4.36 -6.52 -11.92
C PHE A 70 5.89 -6.40 -11.90
N GLN A 71 6.60 -7.47 -12.26
CA GLN A 71 8.06 -7.45 -12.38
C GLN A 71 8.55 -6.50 -13.49
N CYS A 72 7.85 -6.43 -14.62
CA CYS A 72 8.18 -5.47 -15.68
C CYS A 72 8.02 -4.01 -15.21
N GLU A 73 6.95 -3.70 -14.49
CA GLU A 73 6.74 -2.35 -13.93
C GLU A 73 7.79 -2.01 -12.87
N LEU A 74 8.15 -2.96 -12.00
CA LEU A 74 9.20 -2.78 -10.99
C LEU A 74 10.62 -2.70 -11.59
N ALA A 75 10.81 -3.17 -12.82
CA ALA A 75 12.06 -3.00 -13.55
C ALA A 75 12.22 -1.58 -14.12
N ASP A 76 11.15 -0.77 -14.18
CA ASP A 76 11.22 0.64 -14.55
C ASP A 76 11.63 1.49 -13.32
N PRO A 77 12.85 2.06 -13.29
CA PRO A 77 13.29 2.90 -12.18
C PRO A 77 12.42 4.15 -12.00
N THR A 78 11.77 4.64 -13.07
CA THR A 78 10.85 5.79 -12.98
C THR A 78 9.59 5.42 -12.21
N PHE A 79 9.11 4.19 -12.35
CA PHE A 79 7.97 3.69 -11.59
C PHE A 79 8.35 3.49 -10.12
N CYS A 80 9.48 2.84 -9.84
CA CYS A 80 9.97 2.63 -8.47
C CYS A 80 10.21 3.95 -7.73
N ASN A 81 10.87 4.93 -8.36
CA ASN A 81 11.08 6.24 -7.74
C ASN A 81 9.76 6.95 -7.39
N ARG A 82 8.72 6.81 -8.23
CA ARG A 82 7.39 7.38 -7.92
C ARG A 82 6.74 6.69 -6.72
N ILE A 83 6.88 5.37 -6.58
CA ILE A 83 6.41 4.65 -5.39
C ILE A 83 7.13 5.17 -4.15
N ASP A 84 8.47 5.26 -4.20
CA ASP A 84 9.27 5.74 -3.08
C ASP A 84 8.88 7.17 -2.67
N ASP A 85 8.74 8.09 -3.62
CA ASP A 85 8.34 9.48 -3.36
C ASP A 85 6.98 9.53 -2.65
N LEU A 86 6.00 8.74 -3.10
CA LEU A 86 4.67 8.68 -2.48
C LEU A 86 4.72 8.07 -1.07
N VAL A 87 5.51 7.02 -0.86
CA VAL A 87 5.70 6.40 0.46
C VAL A 87 6.35 7.40 1.41
N GLN A 88 7.40 8.10 0.97
CA GLN A 88 8.07 9.11 1.79
C GLN A 88 7.15 10.29 2.10
N ALA A 89 6.41 10.80 1.12
CA ALA A 89 5.43 11.88 1.32
C ALA A 89 4.35 11.49 2.32
N ARG A 90 3.85 10.24 2.24
CA ARG A 90 2.89 9.69 3.21
C ARG A 90 3.49 9.64 4.60
N ARG A 91 4.67 9.04 4.76
CA ARG A 91 5.35 8.93 6.07
C ARG A 91 5.62 10.31 6.67
N ALA A 92 6.09 11.26 5.86
CA ALA A 92 6.29 12.64 6.29
C ALA A 92 4.98 13.30 6.75
N SER A 93 3.88 13.08 6.01
CA SER A 93 2.56 13.61 6.36
C SER A 93 1.99 12.97 7.62
N ALA A 94 2.24 11.67 7.82
CA ALA A 94 1.94 11.01 9.08
C ALA A 94 2.71 11.70 10.20
N HIS A 95 4.04 11.79 10.11
CA HIS A 95 4.91 12.40 11.14
C HIS A 95 4.70 13.91 11.37
N ALA A 96 3.92 14.60 10.53
CA ALA A 96 3.61 16.02 10.71
C ALA A 96 2.66 16.25 11.90
N PRO A 97 2.83 17.34 12.66
CA PRO A 97 1.92 17.66 13.74
C PRO A 97 0.52 17.91 13.18
N ALA A 98 -0.48 17.21 13.72
CA ALA A 98 -1.87 17.38 13.31
C ALA A 98 -2.31 18.85 13.52
N TRP A 99 -3.29 19.32 12.75
CA TRP A 99 -3.77 20.72 12.80
C TRP A 99 -4.06 21.20 14.23
N PHE A 100 -4.58 20.30 15.09
CA PHE A 100 -4.91 20.57 16.48
C PHE A 100 -3.67 20.87 17.33
N GLN A 101 -2.57 20.15 17.09
CA GLN A 101 -1.30 20.36 17.78
C GLN A 101 -0.66 21.70 17.40
N GLN A 102 -0.81 22.11 16.13
CA GLN A 102 -0.31 23.40 15.66
C GLN A 102 -1.16 24.57 16.20
N THR A 103 -2.48 24.39 16.29
CA THR A 103 -3.41 25.45 16.72
C THR A 103 -3.45 25.59 18.25
N TYR A 104 -3.24 24.51 18.99
CA TYR A 104 -3.32 24.47 20.46
C TYR A 104 -2.13 23.74 21.11
N PRO A 105 -0.92 24.31 21.06
CA PRO A 105 0.32 23.66 21.52
C PRO A 105 0.42 23.47 23.05
N GLN A 106 -0.54 23.97 23.83
CA GLN A 106 -0.58 23.88 25.30
C GLN A 106 -1.85 23.18 25.82
N SER A 107 -2.58 22.46 24.95
CA SER A 107 -3.80 21.75 25.35
C SER A 107 -3.46 20.50 26.19
N PRO A 108 -4.13 20.27 27.32
CA PRO A 108 -3.97 19.05 28.12
C PRO A 108 -4.53 17.79 27.43
N LEU A 109 -5.19 17.93 26.28
CA LEU A 109 -5.69 16.83 25.44
C LEU A 109 -4.63 16.32 24.45
N TRP A 110 -3.34 16.47 24.76
CA TRP A 110 -2.28 15.89 23.94
C TRP A 110 -2.33 14.36 24.06
N THR A 111 -3.04 13.72 23.14
CA THR A 111 -2.87 12.30 22.89
C THR A 111 -2.47 12.13 21.43
N ASN A 112 -1.26 11.62 21.19
CA ASN A 112 -0.90 11.02 19.92
C ASN A 112 -1.66 9.70 19.81
N VAL A 113 -2.83 9.71 19.18
CA VAL A 113 -3.43 8.48 18.66
C VAL A 113 -3.28 8.52 17.15
N TRP A 114 -2.48 7.59 16.63
CA TRP A 114 -2.32 7.29 15.22
C TRP A 114 -3.44 6.37 14.75
#